data_AF-A0A1G1DHV2-F1
#
_entry.id   AF-A0A1G1DHV2-F1
#
_cell.length_a   1.000
_cell.length_b   1.000
_cell.length_c   1.000
_cell.angle_alpha   90.00
_cell.angle_beta   90.00
_cell.angle_gamma   90.00
#
_symmetry.space_group_name_H-M   'P 1'
#
loop_
_entity.id
_entity.type
_entity.pdbx_description
1 polymer ?
#
loop_
_entity_poly.entity_id
_entity_poly.type
_entity_poly.pdbx_seq_one_letter_code
_entity_poly.pdbx_strand_id
1 'polypeptide(L)'
;MNGELKLYILLLVNSTDTEVTERIELEQIERANGKSLASTELKSMMNSLERYGLAILDEIIEGHGGKGSEMRFRLKRPVSV
;
A
#
# COMPACT_ATOMS: atom_id res chain seq x y z
N MET A 1 6.37 14.16 4.15
CA MET A 1 5.72 13.82 5.44
C MET A 1 4.26 13.37 5.33
N ASN A 2 3.47 13.73 4.31
CA ASN A 2 2.04 13.34 4.25
C ASN A 2 1.71 12.13 3.35
N GLY A 3 2.66 11.60 2.57
CA GLY A 3 2.40 10.50 1.61
C GLY A 3 2.19 9.13 2.27
N GLU A 4 3.02 8.78 3.27
CA GLU A 4 2.94 7.50 3.99
C GLU A 4 1.64 7.38 4.79
N LEU A 5 1.24 8.43 5.51
CA LEU A 5 -0.02 8.45 6.27
C LEU A 5 -1.23 8.32 5.34
N LYS A 6 -1.22 9.02 4.20
CA LYS A 6 -2.28 8.89 3.19
C LYS A 6 -2.36 7.47 2.64
N LEU A 7 -1.21 6.88 2.28
CA LEU A 7 -1.14 5.50 1.83
C LEU A 7 -1.71 4.58 2.91
N TYR A 8 -1.28 4.70 4.16
CA TYR A 8 -1.75 3.86 5.24
C TYR A 8 -3.27 3.96 5.47
N ILE A 9 -3.84 5.17 5.48
CA ILE A 9 -5.30 5.37 5.56
C ILE A 9 -6.00 4.68 4.39
N LEU A 10 -5.44 4.78 3.17
CA LEU A 10 -6.01 4.12 2.01
C LEU A 10 -5.99 2.58 2.17
N LEU A 11 -4.90 2.02 2.69
CA LEU A 11 -4.80 0.58 2.98
C LEU A 11 -5.84 0.17 4.03
N LEU A 12 -6.01 0.96 5.10
CA LEU A 12 -7.02 0.72 6.14
C LEU A 12 -8.44 0.65 5.59
N VAL A 13 -8.79 1.56 4.67
CA VAL A 13 -10.14 1.62 4.08
C VAL A 13 -10.38 0.47 3.09
N ASN A 14 -9.33 -0.05 2.45
CA ASN A 14 -9.43 -1.13 1.47
C ASN A 14 -9.17 -2.53 2.05
N SER A 15 -8.96 -2.63 3.36
CA SER A 15 -8.74 -3.93 4.02
C SER A 15 -9.99 -4.39 4.74
N THR A 16 -10.25 -5.69 4.68
CA THR A 16 -11.34 -6.32 5.43
C THR A 16 -10.89 -6.80 6.82
N ASP A 17 -9.62 -7.20 6.96
CA ASP A 17 -9.01 -7.65 8.21
C ASP A 17 -7.49 -7.40 8.21
N THR A 18 -6.88 -7.63 9.38
CA THR A 18 -5.45 -7.72 9.62
C THR A 18 -4.91 -9.11 9.23
N GLU A 19 -3.64 -9.16 8.81
CA GLU A 19 -2.90 -10.37 8.42
C GLU A 19 -3.45 -11.12 7.18
N VAL A 20 -4.48 -10.60 6.52
CA VAL A 20 -5.04 -11.13 5.26
C VAL A 20 -4.44 -10.38 4.09
N THR A 21 -3.99 -11.10 3.05
CA THR A 21 -3.49 -10.48 1.82
C THR A 21 -4.64 -9.84 1.05
N GLU A 22 -4.57 -8.53 0.94
CA GLU A 22 -5.52 -7.67 0.23
C GLU A 22 -4.90 -7.12 -1.05
N ARG A 23 -5.74 -6.62 -1.94
CA ARG A 23 -5.34 -6.05 -3.23
C ARG A 23 -5.84 -4.63 -3.36
N ILE A 24 -5.01 -3.76 -3.93
CA ILE A 24 -5.38 -2.41 -4.28
C ILE A 24 -4.79 -2.04 -5.64
N GLU A 25 -5.61 -1.45 -6.51
CA GLU A 25 -5.15 -0.99 -7.82
C GLU A 25 -4.22 0.20 -7.66
N LEU A 26 -3.11 0.23 -8.39
CA LEU A 26 -2.17 1.35 -8.33
C LEU A 26 -2.85 2.68 -8.71
N GLU A 27 -3.80 2.65 -9.65
CA GLU A 27 -4.59 3.82 -10.03
C GLU A 27 -5.38 4.42 -8.85
N GLN A 28 -5.84 3.60 -7.89
CA GLN A 28 -6.50 4.11 -6.68
C GLN A 28 -5.49 4.86 -5.79
N ILE A 29 -4.27 4.35 -5.67
CA ILE A 29 -3.18 4.99 -4.92
C ILE A 29 -2.79 6.31 -5.56
N GLU A 30 -2.64 6.34 -6.90
CA GLU A 30 -2.30 7.54 -7.65
C GLU A 30 -3.36 8.64 -7.50
N ARG A 31 -4.65 8.27 -7.59
CA ARG A 31 -5.77 9.19 -7.35
C ARG A 31 -5.76 9.77 -5.94
N ALA A 32 -5.46 8.95 -4.92
CA ALA A 32 -5.38 9.40 -3.53
C ALA A 32 -4.17 10.34 -3.29
N ASN A 33 -3.05 10.10 -3.97
CA ASN A 33 -1.85 10.93 -3.85
C ASN A 33 -1.83 12.14 -4.78
N GLY A 34 -2.68 12.18 -5.81
CA GLY A 34 -2.76 13.25 -6.80
C GLY A 34 -1.59 13.27 -7.80
N LYS A 35 -0.78 12.20 -7.82
CA LYS A 35 0.33 12.01 -8.75
C LYS A 35 0.58 10.52 -8.98
N SER A 36 1.15 10.20 -10.14
CA SER A 36 1.72 8.86 -10.35
C SER A 36 2.93 8.65 -9.44
N LEU A 37 3.06 7.45 -8.90
CA LEU A 37 4.16 7.05 -8.05
C LEU A 37 5.04 6.07 -8.78
N ALA A 38 6.35 6.33 -8.80
CA ALA A 38 7.29 5.32 -9.23
C ALA A 38 7.22 4.10 -8.29
N SER A 39 7.38 2.89 -8.82
CA SER A 39 7.41 1.64 -8.05
C SER A 39 8.41 1.70 -6.88
N THR A 40 9.55 2.38 -7.06
CA THR A 40 10.54 2.62 -6.00
C THR A 40 10.04 3.53 -4.88
N GLU A 41 9.28 4.58 -5.19
CA GLU A 41 8.67 5.47 -4.19
C GLU A 41 7.61 4.72 -3.38
N LEU A 42 6.75 3.93 -4.05
CA LEU A 42 5.73 3.11 -3.39
C LEU A 42 6.36 2.07 -2.46
N LYS A 43 7.39 1.35 -2.94
CA LYS A 43 8.16 0.41 -2.10
C LYS A 43 8.79 1.10 -0.89
N SER A 44 9.35 2.29 -1.07
CA SER A 44 9.93 3.05 0.04
C SER A 44 8.89 3.40 1.10
N MET A 45 7.68 3.81 0.69
CA MET A 45 6.60 4.11 1.63
C MET A 45 6.13 2.86 2.36
N MET A 46 5.93 1.75 1.65
CA MET A 46 5.54 0.47 2.27
C MET A 46 6.58 -0.05 3.26
N ASN A 47 7.87 0.02 2.92
CA ASN A 47 8.95 -0.34 3.84
C ASN A 47 8.94 0.52 5.11
N SER A 48 8.54 1.79 4.99
CA SER A 48 8.38 2.67 6.14
C SER A 48 7.25 2.19 7.05
N LEU A 49 6.08 1.87 6.48
CA LEU A 49 4.94 1.31 7.22
C LEU A 49 5.28 -0.03 7.88
N GLU A 50 6.06 -0.87 7.20
CA GLU A 50 6.51 -2.16 7.73
C GLU A 50 7.42 -2.00 8.95
N ARG A 51 8.36 -1.05 8.93
CA ARG A 51 9.23 -0.75 10.08
C ARG A 51 8.46 -0.34 11.32
N TYR A 52 7.28 0.27 11.16
CA TYR A 52 6.40 0.64 12.26
C TYR A 52 5.37 -0.45 12.61
N GLY A 53 5.44 -1.62 11.96
CA GLY A 53 4.52 -2.73 12.21
C GLY A 53 3.08 -2.41 11.79
N LEU A 54 2.90 -1.61 10.73
CA LEU A 54 1.58 -1.16 10.26
C LEU A 54 1.08 -1.94 9.05
N ALA A 55 1.93 -2.14 8.04
CA ALA A 55 1.58 -2.85 6.82
C ALA A 55 2.80 -3.52 6.19
N ILE A 56 2.59 -4.65 5.52
CA ILE A 56 3.59 -5.36 4.71
C ILE A 56 3.21 -5.27 3.24
N LEU A 57 4.21 -5.07 2.39
CA LEU A 57 4.08 -5.26 0.94
C LEU A 57 4.38 -6.72 0.59
N ASP A 58 3.40 -7.42 0.01
CA ASP A 58 3.60 -8.77 -0.49
C ASP A 58 4.20 -8.75 -1.90
N GLU A 59 3.55 -8.03 -2.83
CA GLU A 59 4.07 -7.85 -4.19
C GLU A 59 3.45 -6.64 -4.90
N ILE A 60 4.12 -6.20 -5.98
CA ILE A 60 3.56 -5.26 -6.96
C ILE A 60 3.51 -6.00 -8.29
N ILE A 61 2.33 -6.08 -8.87
CA ILE A 61 2.08 -6.69 -10.17
C ILE A 61 1.88 -5.57 -11.17
N GLU A 62 2.77 -5.48 -12.16
CA GLU A 62 2.67 -4.47 -13.22
C GLU A 62 1.89 -5.04 -14.41
N GLY A 63 0.81 -4.36 -14.79
CA GLY A 63 0.02 -4.69 -15.97
C GLY A 63 0.66 -4.19 -17.26
N HIS A 64 0.30 -4.78 -18.40
CA HIS A 64 0.79 -4.33 -19.70
C HIS A 64 0.37 -2.88 -19.99
N GLY A 65 1.34 -1.98 -20.12
CA GLY A 65 1.09 -0.54 -20.33
C GLY A 65 0.50 0.17 -19.10
N GLY A 66 0.66 -0.38 -17.90
CA GLY A 66 0.20 0.21 -16.64
C GLY A 66 -1.29 -0.01 -16.32
N LYS A 67 -2.07 -0.60 -17.23
CA LYS A 67 -3.47 -0.98 -16.98
C LYS A 67 -3.55 -2.32 -16.25
N GLY A 68 -4.30 -2.35 -15.14
CA GLY A 68 -4.44 -3.54 -14.29
C GLY A 68 -3.21 -3.80 -13.42
N SER A 69 -2.43 -2.76 -13.11
CA SER A 69 -1.35 -2.87 -12.13
C SER A 69 -1.92 -2.82 -10.72
N GLU A 70 -1.63 -3.84 -9.92
CA GLU A 70 -2.11 -3.97 -8.54
C GLU A 70 -0.94 -4.08 -7.55
N MET A 71 -1.18 -3.65 -6.32
CA MET A 71 -0.32 -3.92 -5.17
C MET A 71 -1.03 -4.88 -4.23
N ARG A 72 -0.32 -5.92 -3.79
CA ARG A 72 -0.78 -6.83 -2.73
C ARG A 72 -0.12 -6.48 -1.42
N PHE A 73 -0.91 -6.39 -0.37
CA PHE A 73 -0.44 -5.94 0.93
C PHE A 73 -1.18 -6.65 2.06
N ARG A 74 -0.63 -6.56 3.27
CA ARG A 74 -1.25 -7.03 4.50
C ARG A 74 -1.17 -5.95 5.56
N LEU A 75 -2.27 -5.65 6.23
CA LEU A 75 -2.22 -4.85 7.45
C LEU A 75 -1.68 -5.71 8.60
N LYS A 76 -0.90 -5.09 9.47
CA LYS A 76 -0.44 -5.73 10.70
C LYS A 76 -1.38 -5.41 11.84
N ARG A 77 -1.59 -6.40 12.71
CA ARG A 77 -2.21 -6.12 14.01
C ARG A 77 -1.31 -5.16 14.77
N PRO A 78 -1.87 -4.10 15.40
CA PRO A 78 -1.13 -3.33 16.37
C PRO A 78 -0.55 -4.30 17.39
N VAL A 79 0.76 -4.25 17.61
CA VAL A 79 1.38 -5.06 18.65
C VAL A 79 0.75 -4.62 19.96
N SER A 80 0.05 -5.52 20.64
CA SER A 80 -0.44 -5.27 22.00
C SER A 80 0.79 -4.98 22.86
N VAL A 81 0.93 -3.72 23.28
CA VAL A 81 1.92 -3.32 24.28
C VAL A 81 1.42 -3.73 25.66
#